data_AF-A0A1Y2IFC6-F1
#
_entry.id   AF-A0A1Y2IFC6-F1
#
_cell.length_a   1.000
_cell.length_b   1.000
_cell.length_c   1.000
_cell.angle_alpha   90.00
_cell.angle_beta   90.00
_cell.angle_gamma   90.00
#
_symmetry.space_group_name_H-M   'P 1'
#
loop_
_entity.id
_entity.type
_entity.pdbx_description
1 polymer ?
#
loop_
_entity_poly.entity_id
_entity_poly.type
_entity_poly.pdbx_seq_one_letter_code
_entity_poly.pdbx_strand_id
1 'polypeptide(L)'
;MTKGKEEDQAERVDQENQEVEEDLREEDPADQSGQAGPKNQSKVKEPDVFTGDHNKANEFLADLYLLFHSWPNDYPNEATQRLNEEGQPRGFGTWRHFREDFLLVFGEQDPVQTTAAQLAALRYDSRKPLDRFNAKSLHLFIKGHITEDHAQMAWYNSKLAGFLHDKIALTYPQPTNMDELMDHAIHINWAYLRN
;
A
#
# COMPACT_ATOMS: atom_id res chain seq x y z
N MET A 1 -22.39 11.50 10.13
CA MET A 1 -22.35 12.19 8.83
C MET A 1 -20.91 12.22 8.36
N THR A 2 -20.38 11.09 7.87
CA THR A 2 -18.95 10.95 7.50
C THR A 2 -18.82 9.85 6.45
N LYS A 3 -19.77 9.77 5.51
CA LYS A 3 -19.71 8.83 4.39
C LYS A 3 -19.11 9.44 3.12
N GLY A 4 -19.11 10.77 3.01
CA GLY A 4 -18.74 11.47 1.77
C GLY A 4 -17.29 11.97 1.69
N LYS A 5 -16.31 11.28 2.28
CA LYS A 5 -14.88 11.64 2.11
C LYS A 5 -13.99 10.51 1.60
N GLU A 6 -14.37 9.25 1.83
CA GLU A 6 -13.67 8.08 1.26
C GLU A 6 -14.18 7.72 -0.15
N GLU A 7 -15.48 7.95 -0.43
CA GLU A 7 -16.02 7.83 -1.80
C GLU A 7 -15.34 8.84 -2.75
N ASP A 8 -15.03 10.04 -2.26
CA ASP A 8 -14.41 11.15 -3.02
C ASP A 8 -12.95 10.89 -3.46
N GLN A 9 -12.24 9.96 -2.82
CA GLN A 9 -10.86 9.59 -3.22
C GLN A 9 -10.82 8.39 -4.16
N ALA A 10 -11.70 7.41 -3.96
CA ALA A 10 -11.83 6.28 -4.89
C ALA A 10 -12.44 6.72 -6.24
N GLU A 11 -13.45 7.61 -6.22
CA GLU A 11 -14.02 8.18 -7.45
C GLU A 11 -13.03 9.08 -8.20
N ARG A 12 -12.13 9.78 -7.50
CA ARG A 12 -11.08 10.60 -8.15
C ARG A 12 -10.04 9.77 -8.89
N VAL A 13 -9.63 8.63 -8.33
CA VAL A 13 -8.65 7.74 -8.97
C VAL A 13 -9.29 6.98 -10.13
N ASP A 14 -10.57 6.62 -10.07
CA ASP A 14 -11.28 6.05 -11.21
C ASP A 14 -11.58 7.10 -12.30
N GLN A 15 -11.82 8.37 -11.95
CA GLN A 15 -11.96 9.47 -12.92
C GLN A 15 -10.64 9.85 -13.61
N GLU A 16 -9.53 9.95 -12.88
CA GLU A 16 -8.21 10.20 -13.50
C GLU A 16 -7.80 9.05 -14.43
N ASN A 17 -8.15 7.80 -14.11
CA ASN A 17 -7.87 6.66 -14.98
C ASN A 17 -8.84 6.58 -16.18
N GLN A 18 -10.07 7.07 -16.07
CA GLN A 18 -11.02 7.16 -17.20
C GLN A 18 -10.69 8.33 -18.15
N GLU A 19 -10.25 9.49 -17.64
CA GLU A 19 -9.84 10.62 -18.49
C GLU A 19 -8.61 10.27 -19.36
N VAL A 20 -7.70 9.42 -18.86
CA VAL A 20 -6.56 8.90 -19.64
C VAL A 20 -7.01 7.94 -20.76
N GLU A 21 -8.11 7.20 -20.57
CA GLU A 21 -8.67 6.33 -21.62
C GLU A 21 -9.53 7.07 -22.66
N GLU A 22 -10.19 8.18 -22.29
CA GLU A 22 -11.04 8.96 -23.22
C GLU A 22 -10.25 9.92 -24.13
N ASP A 23 -9.15 10.52 -23.66
CA ASP A 23 -8.30 11.43 -24.45
C ASP A 23 -7.51 10.69 -25.56
N LEU A 24 -7.59 9.36 -25.61
CA LEU A 24 -6.97 8.49 -26.62
C LEU A 24 -7.94 8.01 -27.72
N ARG A 25 -9.20 8.47 -27.72
CA ARG A 25 -10.23 8.05 -28.71
C ARG A 25 -10.42 9.01 -29.89
N GLU A 26 -9.84 10.19 -29.88
CA GLU A 26 -9.87 11.09 -31.04
C GLU A 26 -8.54 11.01 -31.80
N GLU A 27 -8.51 10.21 -32.87
CA GLU A 27 -7.99 10.58 -34.20
C GLU A 27 -8.05 9.33 -35.10
N ASP A 28 -9.14 9.21 -35.85
CA ASP A 28 -9.18 8.39 -37.05
C ASP A 28 -8.90 9.32 -38.23
N PRO A 29 -7.81 9.13 -39.00
CA PRO A 29 -7.84 9.56 -40.39
C PRO A 29 -7.55 8.40 -41.33
N ALA A 30 -8.53 8.22 -42.21
CA ALA A 30 -8.47 7.49 -43.45
C ALA A 30 -7.14 7.63 -44.22
N ASP A 31 -6.68 6.48 -44.70
CA ASP A 31 -6.00 6.23 -45.98
C ASP A 31 -5.03 7.31 -46.50
N GLN A 32 -3.72 7.04 -46.41
CA GLN A 32 -2.75 7.52 -47.39
C GLN A 32 -1.46 6.67 -47.38
N SER A 33 -1.29 5.92 -48.47
CA SER A 33 -0.04 5.31 -48.91
C SER A 33 1.08 6.36 -49.06
N GLY A 34 2.27 6.12 -48.50
CA GLY A 34 3.50 6.80 -48.94
C GLY A 34 4.60 7.00 -47.90
N GLN A 35 5.72 6.31 -48.13
CA GLN A 35 7.10 6.63 -47.73
C GLN A 35 7.53 6.48 -46.25
N ALA A 36 8.59 5.66 -46.11
CA ALA A 36 9.34 5.41 -44.89
C ALA A 36 10.15 6.65 -44.46
N GLY A 37 9.96 7.07 -43.21
CA GLY A 37 10.84 7.95 -42.44
C GLY A 37 11.02 7.35 -41.03
N PRO A 38 12.11 7.68 -40.30
CA PRO A 38 12.47 6.97 -39.08
C PRO A 38 11.42 7.23 -38.01
N LYS A 39 10.75 6.17 -37.55
CA LYS A 39 9.84 6.23 -36.41
C LYS A 39 10.64 6.71 -35.20
N ASN A 40 10.32 7.90 -34.69
CA ASN A 40 10.77 8.35 -33.38
C ASN A 40 10.28 7.33 -32.35
N GLN A 41 11.16 6.42 -31.92
CA GLN A 41 10.90 5.56 -30.77
C GLN A 41 10.90 6.48 -29.55
N SER A 42 9.71 6.79 -29.05
CA SER A 42 9.53 7.36 -27.72
C SER A 42 10.32 6.49 -26.74
N LYS A 43 11.28 7.08 -26.01
CA LYS A 43 12.08 6.38 -25.00
C LYS A 43 11.18 6.04 -23.81
N VAL A 44 10.40 4.98 -23.92
CA VAL A 44 9.69 4.41 -22.78
C VAL A 44 10.74 3.73 -21.89
N LYS A 45 10.78 4.13 -20.62
CA LYS A 45 11.67 3.55 -19.62
C LYS A 45 11.23 2.10 -19.40
N GLU A 46 12.16 1.15 -19.45
CA GLU A 46 11.86 -0.22 -19.04
C GLU A 46 11.48 -0.24 -17.55
N PRO A 47 10.44 -1.01 -17.17
CA PRO A 47 10.09 -1.19 -15.76
C PRO A 47 11.29 -1.75 -15.00
N ASP A 48 11.51 -1.23 -13.80
CA ASP A 48 12.51 -1.79 -12.89
C ASP A 48 12.12 -3.24 -12.51
N VAL A 49 13.12 -4.09 -12.23
CA VAL A 49 12.87 -5.50 -11.89
C VAL A 49 11.96 -5.60 -10.67
N PHE A 50 10.81 -6.25 -10.82
CA PHE A 50 9.88 -6.47 -9.72
C PHE A 50 10.48 -7.46 -8.71
N THR A 51 10.63 -7.01 -7.46
CA THR A 51 11.24 -7.79 -6.38
C THR A 51 10.23 -8.41 -5.42
N GLY A 52 8.93 -8.32 -5.73
CA GLY A 52 7.86 -8.79 -4.85
C GLY A 52 7.42 -7.77 -3.78
N ASP A 53 7.81 -6.50 -3.90
CA ASP A 53 7.35 -5.45 -2.98
C ASP A 53 5.90 -5.08 -3.28
N HIS A 54 5.00 -5.46 -2.36
CA HIS A 54 3.56 -5.19 -2.46
C HIS A 54 3.23 -3.70 -2.62
N ASN A 55 4.07 -2.79 -2.09
CA ASN A 55 3.82 -1.34 -2.19
C ASN A 55 4.20 -0.77 -3.57
N LYS A 56 4.93 -1.55 -4.39
CA LYS A 56 5.36 -1.15 -5.73
C LYS A 56 4.63 -1.91 -6.84
N ALA A 57 3.70 -2.79 -6.48
CA ALA A 57 2.97 -3.62 -7.43
C ALA A 57 2.19 -2.77 -8.45
N ASN A 58 1.52 -1.70 -7.99
CA ASN A 58 0.77 -0.80 -8.88
C ASN A 58 1.68 0.03 -9.78
N GLU A 59 2.78 0.57 -9.25
CA GLU A 59 3.79 1.32 -10.03
C GLU A 59 4.42 0.43 -11.11
N PHE A 60 4.80 -0.80 -10.75
CA PHE A 60 5.35 -1.77 -11.69
C PHE A 60 4.36 -2.15 -12.80
N LEU A 61 3.08 -2.34 -12.46
CA LEU A 61 2.05 -2.64 -13.46
C LEU A 61 1.83 -1.47 -14.43
N ALA A 62 1.90 -0.23 -13.95
CA ALA A 62 1.78 0.95 -14.80
C ALA A 62 2.94 1.06 -15.80
N ASP A 63 4.18 0.89 -15.32
CA ASP A 63 5.37 0.90 -16.20
C ASP A 63 5.33 -0.24 -17.23
N LEU A 64 4.90 -1.44 -16.80
CA LEU A 64 4.77 -2.60 -17.68
C LEU A 64 3.68 -2.40 -18.75
N TYR A 65 2.55 -1.79 -18.38
CA TYR A 65 1.49 -1.45 -19.31
C TYR A 65 1.98 -0.47 -20.39
N LEU A 66 2.69 0.58 -19.99
CA LEU A 66 3.28 1.57 -20.89
C LEU A 66 4.27 0.94 -21.86
N LEU A 67 5.13 0.03 -21.38
CA LEU A 67 6.05 -0.71 -22.23
C LEU A 67 5.31 -1.49 -23.32
N PHE A 68 4.29 -2.27 -22.93
CA PHE A 68 3.53 -3.10 -23.87
C PHE A 68 2.75 -2.27 -24.91
N HIS A 69 2.20 -1.12 -24.50
CA HIS A 69 1.47 -0.23 -25.42
C HIS A 69 2.40 0.55 -26.36
N SER A 70 3.62 0.85 -25.91
CA SER A 70 4.58 1.60 -26.71
C SER A 70 5.22 0.76 -27.82
N TRP A 71 5.38 -0.56 -27.63
CA TRP A 71 5.98 -1.49 -28.59
C TRP A 71 5.01 -2.63 -28.97
N PRO A 72 3.91 -2.33 -29.68
CA PRO A 72 2.85 -3.30 -29.98
C PRO A 72 3.29 -4.44 -30.92
N ASN A 73 4.40 -4.27 -31.63
CA ASN A 73 4.97 -5.31 -32.49
C ASN A 73 5.81 -6.33 -31.71
N ASP A 74 6.44 -5.90 -30.61
CA ASP A 74 7.29 -6.74 -29.76
C ASP A 74 6.46 -7.41 -28.65
N TYR A 75 5.39 -6.74 -28.21
CA TYR A 75 4.44 -7.23 -27.23
C TYR A 75 3.04 -7.26 -27.86
N PRO A 76 2.62 -8.43 -28.37
CA PRO A 76 1.33 -8.57 -29.01
C PRO A 76 0.21 -8.25 -28.01
N ASN A 77 -0.57 -7.19 -28.28
CA ASN A 77 -1.71 -6.78 -27.47
C ASN A 77 -2.93 -7.68 -27.73
N GLU A 78 -4.01 -7.52 -26.96
CA GLU A 78 -5.18 -8.41 -26.84
C GLU A 78 -5.78 -8.93 -28.17
N ALA A 79 -5.53 -8.24 -29.28
CA ALA A 79 -5.86 -8.65 -30.65
C ALA A 79 -5.13 -9.92 -31.15
N THR A 80 -4.14 -10.42 -30.40
CA THR A 80 -3.27 -11.55 -30.82
C THR A 80 -3.23 -12.66 -29.78
N GLN A 81 -4.40 -13.07 -29.29
CA GLN A 81 -4.55 -14.33 -28.56
C GLN A 81 -3.92 -15.47 -29.37
N ARG A 82 -2.73 -15.91 -28.97
CA ARG A 82 -2.13 -17.14 -29.48
C ARG A 82 -2.83 -18.28 -28.77
N LEU A 83 -3.71 -18.99 -29.46
CA LEU A 83 -4.29 -20.20 -28.94
C LEU A 83 -3.24 -21.33 -28.93
N ASN A 84 -3.29 -22.20 -27.93
CA ASN A 84 -2.56 -23.46 -27.93
C ASN A 84 -3.23 -24.43 -28.92
N GLU A 85 -2.66 -25.63 -29.09
CA GLU A 85 -3.16 -26.67 -30.00
C GLU A 85 -4.58 -27.15 -29.64
N GLU A 86 -5.08 -26.81 -28.46
CA GLU A 86 -6.39 -27.16 -27.91
C GLU A 86 -7.39 -25.98 -27.97
N GLY A 87 -7.01 -24.86 -28.57
CA GLY A 87 -7.87 -23.67 -28.69
C GLY A 87 -7.97 -22.83 -27.41
N GLN A 88 -7.08 -23.04 -26.44
CA GLN A 88 -7.00 -22.27 -25.19
C GLN A 88 -6.00 -21.12 -25.32
N PRO A 89 -6.21 -19.98 -24.65
CA PRO A 89 -5.21 -18.90 -24.64
C PRO A 89 -3.85 -19.42 -24.13
N ARG A 90 -2.79 -19.21 -24.89
CA ARG A 90 -1.40 -19.55 -24.52
C ARG A 90 -0.77 -18.31 -23.88
N GLY A 91 -0.54 -18.32 -22.56
CA GLY A 91 -0.01 -17.17 -21.80
C GLY A 91 -0.97 -16.69 -20.70
N PHE A 92 -0.78 -15.48 -20.17
CA PHE A 92 -1.60 -14.91 -19.07
C PHE A 92 -3.01 -14.42 -19.50
N GLY A 93 -3.51 -14.83 -20.67
CA GLY A 93 -4.80 -14.36 -21.19
C GLY A 93 -4.74 -12.90 -21.67
N THR A 94 -5.69 -12.08 -21.22
CA THR A 94 -5.74 -10.63 -21.52
C THR A 94 -4.92 -9.84 -20.51
N TRP A 95 -4.57 -8.59 -20.82
CA TRP A 95 -3.85 -7.73 -19.86
C TRP A 95 -4.65 -7.57 -18.56
N ARG A 96 -5.98 -7.45 -18.68
CA ARG A 96 -6.88 -7.43 -17.51
C ARG A 96 -6.72 -8.66 -16.62
N HIS A 97 -6.73 -9.88 -17.17
CA HIS A 97 -6.59 -11.11 -16.37
C HIS A 97 -5.23 -11.18 -15.70
N PHE A 98 -4.15 -10.86 -16.42
CA PHE A 98 -2.81 -10.76 -15.84
C PHE A 98 -2.75 -9.76 -14.68
N ARG A 99 -3.32 -8.57 -14.85
CA ARG A 99 -3.35 -7.53 -13.82
C ARG A 99 -4.10 -8.00 -12.57
N GLU A 100 -5.26 -8.63 -12.76
CA GLU A 100 -6.08 -9.16 -11.66
C GLU A 100 -5.34 -10.25 -10.89
N ASP A 101 -4.75 -11.24 -11.58
CA ASP A 101 -3.97 -12.31 -10.95
C ASP A 101 -2.71 -11.77 -10.24
N PHE A 102 -2.05 -10.78 -10.83
CA PHE A 102 -0.88 -10.14 -10.23
C PHE A 102 -1.24 -9.38 -8.95
N LEU A 103 -2.33 -8.60 -8.97
CA LEU A 103 -2.81 -7.86 -7.79
C LEU A 103 -3.40 -8.79 -6.73
N LEU A 104 -3.93 -9.96 -7.09
CA LEU A 104 -4.36 -10.95 -6.11
C LEU A 104 -3.19 -11.43 -5.24
N VAL A 105 -2.00 -11.58 -5.83
CA VAL A 105 -0.81 -12.11 -5.14
C VAL A 105 0.04 -11.01 -4.53
N PHE A 106 0.27 -9.93 -5.28
CA PHE A 106 1.21 -8.86 -4.96
C PHE A 106 0.53 -7.52 -4.73
N GLY A 107 -0.78 -7.43 -4.85
CA GLY A 107 -1.52 -6.21 -4.57
C GLY A 107 -1.26 -5.70 -3.17
N GLU A 108 -1.56 -4.42 -2.99
CA GLU A 108 -1.39 -3.75 -1.72
C GLU A 108 -2.18 -4.52 -0.64
N GLN A 109 -1.47 -5.00 0.37
CA GLN A 109 -2.12 -5.75 1.45
C GLN A 109 -3.00 -4.79 2.24
N ASP A 110 -4.20 -5.25 2.61
CA ASP A 110 -5.13 -4.47 3.43
C ASP A 110 -4.38 -3.86 4.63
N PRO A 111 -4.25 -2.53 4.69
CA PRO A 111 -3.47 -1.85 5.72
C PRO A 111 -4.03 -2.14 7.11
N VAL A 112 -5.33 -2.40 7.24
CA VAL A 112 -5.98 -2.74 8.51
C VAL A 112 -5.61 -4.15 8.94
N GLN A 113 -5.70 -5.15 8.06
CA GLN A 113 -5.33 -6.54 8.40
C GLN A 113 -3.84 -6.68 8.72
N THR A 114 -2.98 -6.05 7.91
CA THR A 114 -1.54 -6.06 8.17
C THR A 114 -1.20 -5.34 9.48
N THR A 115 -1.90 -4.25 9.79
CA THR A 115 -1.73 -3.53 11.05
C THR A 115 -2.15 -4.37 12.25
N ALA A 116 -3.28 -5.06 12.19
CA ALA A 116 -3.74 -5.93 13.28
C ALA A 116 -2.69 -7.01 13.61
N ALA A 117 -2.13 -7.65 12.59
CA ALA A 117 -1.05 -8.63 12.77
C ALA A 117 0.23 -7.99 13.36
N GLN A 118 0.60 -6.79 12.88
CA GLN A 118 1.77 -6.06 13.39
C GLN A 118 1.59 -5.59 14.84
N LEU A 119 0.39 -5.13 15.23
CA LEU A 119 0.05 -4.78 16.61
C LEU A 119 0.05 -6.01 17.51
N ALA A 120 -0.48 -7.13 17.04
CA ALA A 120 -0.48 -8.38 17.81
C ALA A 120 0.95 -8.84 18.14
N ALA A 121 1.87 -8.73 17.18
CA ALA A 121 3.28 -9.10 17.32
C ALA A 121 4.13 -8.04 18.05
N LEU A 122 3.67 -6.80 18.14
CA LEU A 122 4.39 -5.72 18.80
C LEU A 122 4.56 -6.01 20.29
N ARG A 123 5.80 -5.95 20.79
CA ARG A 123 6.14 -6.07 22.22
C ARG A 123 7.21 -5.07 22.57
N TYR A 124 7.12 -4.48 23.76
CA TYR A 124 8.18 -3.64 24.27
C TYR A 124 9.43 -4.47 24.57
N ASP A 125 10.58 -4.02 24.06
CA ASP A 125 11.90 -4.58 24.33
C ASP A 125 12.67 -3.59 25.22
N SER A 126 12.92 -3.96 26.47
CA SER A 126 13.59 -3.12 27.46
C SER A 126 15.05 -2.78 27.12
N ARG A 127 15.64 -3.46 26.11
CA ARG A 127 16.97 -3.12 25.59
C ARG A 127 16.95 -1.93 24.63
N LYS A 128 15.77 -1.46 24.22
CA LYS A 128 15.59 -0.35 23.28
C LYS A 128 14.89 0.83 23.96
N PRO A 129 15.10 2.07 23.46
CA PRO A 129 14.38 3.23 23.97
C PRO A 129 12.86 3.06 23.83
N LEU A 130 12.13 3.41 24.89
CA LEU A 130 10.67 3.35 24.91
C LEU A 130 10.04 4.25 23.84
N ASP A 131 10.67 5.39 23.50
CA ASP A 131 10.22 6.29 22.44
C ASP A 131 10.05 5.59 21.08
N ARG A 132 10.95 4.64 20.78
CA ARG A 132 10.87 3.85 19.54
C ARG A 132 9.65 2.93 19.53
N PHE A 133 9.30 2.37 20.68
CA PHE A 133 8.09 1.57 20.83
C PHE A 133 6.84 2.46 20.71
N ASN A 134 6.82 3.61 21.38
CA ASN A 134 5.71 4.59 21.32
C ASN A 134 5.43 5.04 19.89
N ALA A 135 6.47 5.47 19.16
CA ALA A 135 6.34 5.90 17.77
C ALA A 135 5.78 4.79 16.87
N LYS A 136 6.20 3.54 17.09
CA LYS A 136 5.69 2.39 16.32
C LYS A 136 4.24 2.07 16.65
N SER A 137 3.85 2.15 17.92
CA SER A 137 2.45 1.97 18.34
C SER A 137 1.54 3.02 17.70
N LEU A 138 1.91 4.31 17.77
CA LEU A 138 1.15 5.40 17.16
C LEU A 138 1.04 5.25 15.64
N HIS A 139 2.13 4.92 14.96
CA HIS A 139 2.12 4.68 13.52
C HIS A 139 1.13 3.57 13.13
N LEU A 140 1.11 2.48 13.90
CA LEU A 140 0.16 1.39 13.68
C LEU A 140 -1.27 1.79 14.00
N PHE A 141 -1.54 2.57 15.05
CA PHE A 141 -2.89 3.06 15.32
C PHE A 141 -3.43 3.92 14.18
N ILE A 142 -2.60 4.79 13.61
CA ILE A 142 -2.96 5.60 12.44
C ILE A 142 -3.22 4.70 11.23
N LYS A 143 -2.31 3.75 10.94
CA LYS A 143 -2.43 2.84 9.79
C LYS A 143 -3.64 1.91 9.88
N GLY A 144 -4.03 1.49 11.08
CA GLY A 144 -5.18 0.62 11.33
C GLY A 144 -6.47 1.37 11.67
N HIS A 145 -6.49 2.70 11.56
CA HIS A 145 -7.64 3.54 11.91
C HIS A 145 -8.19 3.32 13.33
N ILE A 146 -7.32 3.02 14.30
CA ILE A 146 -7.70 2.89 15.71
C ILE A 146 -7.72 4.29 16.29
N THR A 147 -8.89 4.90 16.42
CA THR A 147 -9.03 6.32 16.78
C THR A 147 -9.45 6.54 18.23
N GLU A 148 -10.04 5.53 18.88
CA GLU A 148 -10.51 5.72 20.25
C GLU A 148 -9.39 5.55 21.29
N ASP A 149 -9.18 6.57 22.13
CA ASP A 149 -8.14 6.57 23.18
C ASP A 149 -8.20 5.33 24.08
N HIS A 150 -9.40 4.92 24.49
CA HIS A 150 -9.56 3.74 25.36
C HIS A 150 -9.07 2.45 24.67
N ALA A 151 -9.27 2.31 23.36
CA ALA A 151 -8.81 1.17 22.59
C ALA A 151 -7.28 1.21 22.40
N GLN A 152 -6.75 2.39 22.07
CA GLN A 152 -5.30 2.61 21.96
C GLN A 152 -4.58 2.32 23.29
N MET A 153 -5.08 2.85 24.40
CA MET A 153 -4.53 2.65 25.73
C MET A 153 -4.60 1.19 26.16
N ALA A 154 -5.72 0.50 25.92
CA ALA A 154 -5.86 -0.92 26.22
C ALA A 154 -4.84 -1.77 25.45
N TRP A 155 -4.67 -1.48 24.16
CA TRP A 155 -3.64 -2.12 23.34
C TRP A 155 -2.24 -1.85 23.87
N TYR A 156 -1.91 -0.58 24.10
CA TYR A 156 -0.58 -0.17 24.58
C TYR A 156 -0.23 -0.86 25.90
N ASN A 157 -1.13 -0.83 26.89
CA ASN A 157 -0.96 -1.48 28.18
C ASN A 157 -0.75 -3.00 28.06
N SER A 158 -1.44 -3.66 27.13
CA SER A 158 -1.26 -5.11 26.89
C SER A 158 0.12 -5.49 26.36
N LYS A 159 0.87 -4.53 25.79
CA LYS A 159 2.16 -4.75 25.12
C LYS A 159 3.35 -4.22 25.90
N LEU A 160 3.11 -3.44 26.97
CA LEU A 160 4.14 -2.99 27.89
C LEU A 160 4.75 -4.15 28.67
N ALA A 161 5.94 -3.92 29.21
CA ALA A 161 6.50 -4.81 30.22
C ALA A 161 5.69 -4.70 31.53
N GLY A 162 5.52 -5.83 32.23
CA GLY A 162 4.70 -5.88 33.45
C GLY A 162 5.07 -4.81 34.48
N PHE A 163 6.37 -4.53 34.68
CA PHE A 163 6.79 -3.50 35.63
C PHE A 163 6.32 -2.08 35.27
N LEU A 164 6.24 -1.73 33.98
CA LEU A 164 5.73 -0.42 33.54
C LEU A 164 4.23 -0.36 33.74
N HIS A 165 3.53 -1.40 33.28
CA HIS A 165 2.09 -1.56 33.46
C HIS A 165 1.69 -1.39 34.94
N ASP A 166 2.35 -2.12 35.83
CA ASP A 166 2.03 -2.11 37.26
C ASP A 166 2.32 -0.75 37.92
N LYS A 167 3.44 -0.10 37.53
CA LYS A 167 3.77 1.23 38.06
C LYS A 167 2.85 2.33 37.54
N ILE A 168 2.47 2.28 36.26
CA ILE A 168 1.49 3.20 35.68
C ILE A 168 0.16 3.06 36.42
N ALA A 169 -0.30 1.82 36.67
CA ALA A 169 -1.52 1.56 37.42
C ALA A 169 -1.50 2.09 38.87
N LEU A 170 -0.32 2.35 39.43
CA LEU A 170 -0.15 2.96 40.76
C LEU A 170 0.07 4.48 40.72
N THR A 171 0.14 5.08 39.52
CA THR A 171 0.39 6.52 39.35
C THR A 171 -0.91 7.31 39.48
N TYR A 172 -0.85 8.46 40.16
CA TYR A 172 -1.98 9.38 40.31
C TYR A 172 -1.61 10.79 39.81
N PRO A 173 -2.47 11.47 39.04
CA PRO A 173 -3.73 10.96 38.50
C PRO A 173 -3.52 9.83 37.48
N GLN A 174 -4.54 9.00 37.29
CA GLN A 174 -4.50 7.97 36.25
C GLN A 174 -4.54 8.64 34.87
N PRO A 175 -3.74 8.17 33.90
CA PRO A 175 -3.83 8.65 32.52
C PRO A 175 -5.24 8.45 31.98
N THR A 176 -5.77 9.48 31.32
CA THR A 176 -7.12 9.46 30.73
C THR A 176 -7.12 9.33 29.22
N ASN A 177 -5.98 9.60 28.58
CA ASN A 177 -5.75 9.51 27.15
C ASN A 177 -4.39 8.89 26.84
N MET A 178 -4.16 8.61 25.56
CA MET A 178 -2.96 7.92 25.08
C MET A 178 -1.68 8.74 25.30
N ASP A 179 -1.73 10.07 25.14
CA ASP A 179 -0.57 10.96 25.31
C ASP A 179 -0.11 10.98 26.77
N GLU A 180 -1.03 11.19 27.71
CA GLU A 180 -0.76 11.14 29.15
C GLU A 180 -0.17 9.78 29.57
N LEU A 181 -0.68 8.69 28.97
CA LEU A 181 -0.21 7.34 29.26
C LEU A 181 1.24 7.15 28.81
N MET A 182 1.58 7.62 27.60
CA MET A 182 2.94 7.53 27.07
C MET A 182 3.91 8.40 27.86
N ASP A 183 3.51 9.60 28.26
CA ASP A 183 4.33 10.49 29.09
C ASP A 183 4.64 9.86 30.46
N HIS A 184 3.64 9.28 31.11
CA HIS A 184 3.83 8.54 32.36
C HIS A 184 4.77 7.35 32.17
N ALA A 185 4.59 6.58 31.09
CA ALA A 185 5.45 5.44 30.77
C ALA A 185 6.91 5.86 30.56
N ILE A 186 7.15 6.97 29.84
CA ILE A 186 8.48 7.55 29.65
C ILE A 186 9.08 7.94 31.00
N HIS A 187 8.34 8.69 31.82
CA HIS A 187 8.84 9.16 33.11
C HIS A 187 9.26 7.99 34.02
N ILE A 188 8.42 6.95 34.11
CA ILE A 188 8.70 5.75 34.92
C ILE A 188 9.90 4.97 34.36
N ASN A 189 9.98 4.79 33.03
CA ASN A 189 11.07 4.06 32.41
C ASN A 189 12.42 4.77 32.65
N TRP A 190 12.43 6.10 32.58
CA TRP A 190 13.62 6.90 32.90
C TRP A 190 14.03 6.77 34.37
N ALA A 191 13.08 6.80 35.29
CA ALA A 191 13.35 6.60 36.72
C ALA A 191 13.89 5.19 37.02
N TYR A 192 13.45 4.18 36.26
CA TYR A 192 13.95 2.81 36.39
C TYR A 192 15.38 2.65 35.87
N LEU A 193 15.70 3.21 34.70
CA LEU A 193 17.02 3.08 34.07
C LEU A 193 18.14 3.88 34.78
N ARG A 194 17.78 4.81 35.66
CA ARG A 194 18.74 5.60 36.45
C ARG A 194 19.12 4.97 37.80
N ASN A 195 18.40 3.94 38.23
CA ASN A 195 18.68 3.17 39.45
C ASN A 195 19.42 1.86 39.10
#